data_AF-A0A7W6AKR9-F1
#
_entry.id   AF-A0A7W6AKR9-F1
#
_cell.length_a   1.000
_cell.length_b   1.000
_cell.length_c   1.000
_cell.angle_alpha   90.00
_cell.angle_beta   90.00
_cell.angle_gamma   90.00
#
_symmetry.space_group_name_H-M   'P 1'
#
loop_
_entity.id
_entity.type
_entity.pdbx_description
1 polymer ?
#
loop_
_entity_poly.entity_id
_entity_poly.type
_entity_poly.pdbx_seq_one_letter_code
_entity_poly.pdbx_strand_id
1 'polypeptide(L)'
;MTLRAFASGLALCLAIAAPARADGCDALTARLIRGTGASLAGRTGPLVVFRAADAERMSLDCGPPRRMVFRSLDREPPRFYFVLIGLAAKTLAGAGADQVEILAMNLHQAALLSGAPQLGRARGAVLRCEPGDHLDGSSEGALCRLAADRRPRLRHGASLFASSDAR
;
A
#
# COMPACT_ATOMS: atom_id res chain seq x y z
N MET A 1 -1.68 35.49 -54.33
CA MET A 1 -2.01 35.71 -52.90
C MET A 1 -2.43 34.36 -52.32
N THR A 2 -1.48 33.45 -52.12
CA THR A 2 -0.77 33.10 -50.86
C THR A 2 -1.66 32.44 -49.79
N LEU A 3 -1.36 31.15 -49.61
CA LEU A 3 -1.93 30.14 -48.73
C LEU A 3 -2.10 30.58 -47.27
N ARG A 4 -3.27 30.31 -46.69
CA ARG A 4 -3.47 30.18 -45.24
C ARG A 4 -4.56 29.14 -44.96
N ALA A 5 -4.18 27.93 -44.59
CA ALA A 5 -4.93 27.04 -43.68
C ALA A 5 -4.26 25.66 -43.57
N PHE A 6 -3.01 25.60 -43.10
CA PHE A 6 -2.41 24.36 -42.61
C PHE A 6 -1.88 24.61 -41.21
N ALA A 7 -2.77 24.64 -40.22
CA ALA A 7 -2.39 24.72 -38.81
C ALA A 7 -3.48 24.13 -37.90
N SER A 8 -4.05 22.98 -38.26
CA SER A 8 -5.03 22.26 -37.41
C SER A 8 -4.75 20.77 -37.31
N GLY A 9 -3.48 20.35 -37.33
CA GLY A 9 -3.08 18.94 -37.35
C GLY A 9 -2.27 18.43 -36.17
N LEU A 10 -1.86 19.28 -35.22
CA LEU A 10 -0.78 18.93 -34.28
C LEU A 10 -1.16 19.11 -32.80
N ALA A 11 -2.39 18.81 -32.41
CA ALA A 11 -2.83 18.86 -31.00
C ALA A 11 -3.40 17.52 -30.47
N LEU A 12 -3.43 16.46 -31.27
CA LEU A 12 -4.14 15.21 -30.93
C LEU A 12 -3.22 14.00 -30.68
N CYS A 13 -1.98 14.22 -30.23
CA CYS A 13 -1.05 13.12 -29.91
C CYS A 13 -0.63 13.03 -28.43
N LEU A 14 -1.16 13.88 -27.54
CA LEU A 14 -0.68 13.99 -26.14
C LEU A 14 -1.56 13.31 -25.07
N ALA A 15 -2.62 12.57 -25.45
CA ALA A 15 -3.67 12.18 -24.50
C ALA A 15 -3.85 10.68 -24.19
N ILE A 16 -2.91 9.78 -24.52
CA ILE A 16 -3.19 8.31 -24.43
C ILE A 16 -2.28 7.51 -23.49
N ALA A 17 -1.43 8.14 -22.65
CA ALA A 17 -0.54 7.41 -21.74
C ALA A 17 -1.17 6.99 -20.39
N ALA A 18 -2.48 7.20 -20.17
CA ALA A 18 -3.14 6.98 -18.87
C ALA A 18 -3.75 5.58 -18.57
N PRO A 19 -4.12 4.71 -19.55
CA PRO A 19 -5.01 3.57 -19.23
C PRO A 19 -4.30 2.50 -18.38
N ALA A 20 -3.05 2.18 -18.70
CA ALA A 20 -2.34 1.07 -18.06
C ALA A 20 -2.16 1.21 -16.53
N ARG A 21 -2.09 2.44 -16.01
CA ARG A 21 -2.00 2.68 -14.55
C ARG A 21 -3.35 2.58 -13.85
N ALA A 22 -4.42 3.05 -14.50
CA ALA A 22 -5.77 2.93 -13.99
C ALA A 22 -6.17 1.44 -13.90
N ASP A 23 -5.93 0.68 -14.97
CA ASP A 23 -6.22 -0.76 -15.03
C ASP A 23 -5.51 -1.52 -13.91
N GLY A 24 -4.23 -1.19 -13.68
CA GLY A 24 -3.45 -1.80 -12.61
C GLY A 24 -3.91 -1.46 -11.19
N CYS A 25 -4.50 -0.27 -11.00
CA CYS A 25 -5.09 0.17 -9.73
C CYS A 25 -6.45 -0.49 -9.50
N ASP A 26 -7.32 -0.52 -10.51
CA ASP A 26 -8.64 -1.12 -10.41
C ASP A 26 -8.58 -2.62 -10.20
N ALA A 27 -7.67 -3.31 -10.88
CA ALA A 27 -7.40 -4.72 -10.62
C ALA A 27 -6.89 -4.97 -9.19
N LEU A 28 -6.09 -4.06 -8.63
CA LEU A 28 -5.63 -4.16 -7.23
C LEU A 28 -6.77 -3.89 -6.24
N THR A 29 -7.58 -2.87 -6.49
CA THR A 29 -8.78 -2.55 -5.70
C THR A 29 -9.72 -3.75 -5.64
N ALA A 30 -10.01 -4.38 -6.78
CA ALA A 30 -10.86 -5.57 -6.82
C ALA A 30 -10.25 -6.75 -6.05
N ARG A 31 -8.92 -6.93 -6.09
CA ARG A 31 -8.25 -7.95 -5.27
C ARG A 31 -8.31 -7.64 -3.79
N LEU A 32 -8.16 -6.37 -3.38
CA LEU A 32 -8.25 -5.96 -1.98
C LEU A 32 -9.63 -6.23 -1.42
N ILE A 33 -10.69 -5.83 -2.14
CA ILE A 33 -12.08 -6.12 -1.77
C ILE A 33 -12.28 -7.62 -1.49
N ARG A 34 -11.81 -8.48 -2.40
CA ARG A 34 -11.92 -9.95 -2.22
C ARG A 34 -11.04 -10.48 -1.09
N GLY A 35 -9.85 -9.92 -0.91
CA GLY A 35 -8.87 -10.39 0.06
C GLY A 35 -9.17 -9.97 1.49
N THR A 36 -9.86 -8.85 1.69
CA THR A 36 -10.12 -8.26 3.00
C THR A 36 -11.60 -8.25 3.38
N GLY A 37 -12.52 -8.50 2.44
CA GLY A 37 -13.96 -8.34 2.67
C GLY A 37 -14.42 -6.87 2.75
N ALA A 38 -13.53 -5.90 2.54
CA ALA A 38 -13.87 -4.49 2.53
C ALA A 38 -14.66 -4.13 1.26
N SER A 39 -15.48 -3.08 1.32
CA SER A 39 -16.24 -2.56 0.17
C SER A 39 -15.70 -1.22 -0.30
N LEU A 40 -15.94 -0.87 -1.57
CA LEU A 40 -15.52 0.43 -2.13
C LEU A 40 -16.40 1.55 -1.57
N ALA A 41 -15.80 2.53 -0.92
CA ALA A 41 -16.48 3.74 -0.44
C ALA A 41 -16.48 4.85 -1.50
N GLY A 42 -15.39 4.96 -2.26
CA GLY A 42 -15.23 6.00 -3.28
C GLY A 42 -13.80 6.07 -3.81
N ARG A 43 -13.61 6.90 -4.84
CA ARG A 43 -12.31 7.14 -5.47
C ARG A 43 -12.16 8.63 -5.80
N THR A 44 -10.99 9.18 -5.50
CA THR A 44 -10.63 10.56 -5.84
C THR A 44 -9.20 10.57 -6.36
N GLY A 45 -9.04 10.74 -7.67
CA GLY A 45 -7.74 10.67 -8.34
C GLY A 45 -7.02 9.33 -8.07
N PRO A 46 -5.79 9.34 -7.52
CA PRO A 46 -5.03 8.13 -7.20
C PRO A 46 -5.47 7.47 -5.88
N LEU A 47 -6.36 8.09 -5.11
CA LEU A 47 -6.81 7.59 -3.81
C LEU A 47 -8.09 6.78 -3.95
N VAL A 48 -8.07 5.56 -3.44
CA VAL A 48 -9.24 4.68 -3.30
C VAL A 48 -9.54 4.54 -1.82
N VAL A 49 -10.80 4.75 -1.42
CA VAL A 49 -11.26 4.63 -0.03
C VAL A 49 -12.18 3.42 0.08
N PHE A 50 -12.00 2.64 1.13
CA PHE A 50 -12.77 1.43 1.42
C PHE A 50 -13.55 1.60 2.72
N ARG A 51 -14.71 0.96 2.81
CA ARG A 51 -15.40 0.69 4.08
C ARG A 51 -14.99 -0.70 4.54
N ALA A 52 -14.42 -0.80 5.73
CA ALA A 52 -14.12 -2.06 6.40
C ALA A 52 -14.86 -2.09 7.74
N ALA A 53 -15.26 -3.28 8.20
CA ALA A 53 -15.94 -3.41 9.49
C ALA A 53 -15.00 -3.07 10.66
N ASP A 54 -13.72 -3.38 10.51
CA ASP A 54 -12.72 -3.32 11.58
C ASP A 54 -11.82 -2.08 11.49
N ALA A 55 -12.14 -1.10 10.64
CA ALA A 55 -11.42 0.17 10.54
C ALA A 55 -12.30 1.30 10.02
N GLU A 56 -12.25 2.44 10.69
CA GLU A 56 -12.99 3.66 10.37
C GLU A 56 -12.51 4.29 9.07
N ARG A 57 -11.22 4.13 8.75
CA ARG A 57 -10.70 4.47 7.43
C ARG A 57 -9.69 3.45 6.95
N MET A 58 -9.97 2.89 5.78
CA MET A 58 -9.03 2.11 5.00
C MET A 58 -8.88 2.75 3.62
N SER A 59 -7.66 3.06 3.20
CA SER A 59 -7.42 3.67 1.88
C SER A 59 -6.18 3.10 1.18
N LEU A 60 -6.20 3.18 -0.15
CA LEU A 60 -5.11 2.83 -1.04
C LEU A 60 -4.71 4.07 -1.85
N ASP A 61 -3.45 4.46 -1.75
CA ASP A 61 -2.79 5.35 -2.70
C ASP A 61 -2.18 4.50 -3.82
N CYS A 62 -2.72 4.65 -5.03
CA CYS A 62 -2.26 3.97 -6.23
C CYS A 62 -1.01 4.60 -6.88
N GLY A 63 -0.52 5.72 -6.36
CA GLY A 63 0.76 6.30 -6.75
C GLY A 63 1.93 5.32 -6.51
N PRO A 64 3.06 5.45 -7.23
CA PRO A 64 4.27 4.69 -6.91
C PRO A 64 5.06 5.38 -5.79
N PRO A 65 5.40 4.70 -4.68
CA PRO A 65 5.03 3.34 -4.32
C PRO A 65 3.59 3.23 -3.82
N ARG A 66 2.94 2.09 -4.12
CA ARG A 66 1.58 1.80 -3.66
C ARG A 66 1.58 1.66 -2.15
N ARG A 67 0.70 2.40 -1.50
CA ARG A 67 0.64 2.53 -0.04
C ARG A 67 -0.80 2.40 0.44
N MET A 68 -0.99 1.80 1.59
CA MET A 68 -2.28 1.74 2.26
C MET A 68 -2.20 2.42 3.61
N VAL A 69 -3.33 2.98 4.04
CA VAL A 69 -3.50 3.61 5.34
C VAL A 69 -4.70 2.98 6.03
N PHE A 70 -4.52 2.65 7.30
CA PHE A 70 -5.54 2.13 8.21
C PHE A 70 -5.63 3.08 9.38
N ARG A 71 -6.85 3.47 9.73
CA ARG A 71 -7.13 4.30 10.89
C ARG A 71 -8.25 3.67 11.69
N SER A 72 -8.04 3.67 13.00
CA SER A 72 -9.03 3.41 14.03
C SER A 72 -9.28 4.69 14.83
N LEU A 73 -10.50 4.95 15.31
CA LEU A 73 -10.74 6.01 16.30
C LEU A 73 -10.36 5.53 17.70
N ASP A 74 -10.43 4.22 17.94
CA ASP A 74 -9.93 3.62 19.17
C ASP A 74 -8.41 3.75 19.26
N ARG A 75 -7.92 4.19 20.43
CA ARG A 75 -6.50 4.25 20.76
C ARG A 75 -5.87 2.86 20.79
N GLU A 76 -6.62 1.87 21.27
CA GLU A 76 -6.28 0.45 21.30
C GLU A 76 -7.34 -0.34 20.53
N PRO A 77 -7.17 -0.53 19.21
CA PRO A 77 -8.16 -1.18 18.37
C PRO A 77 -8.33 -2.66 18.72
N PRO A 78 -9.49 -3.27 18.42
CA PRO A 78 -9.67 -4.70 18.57
C PRO A 78 -8.74 -5.48 17.63
N ARG A 79 -8.48 -6.76 17.97
CA ARG A 79 -7.58 -7.62 17.18
C ARG A 79 -7.90 -7.65 15.69
N PHE A 80 -9.18 -7.61 15.31
CA PHE A 80 -9.61 -7.66 13.91
C PHE A 80 -9.09 -6.50 13.05
N TYR A 81 -8.79 -5.35 13.66
CA TYR A 81 -8.08 -4.24 12.97
C TYR A 81 -6.71 -4.70 12.44
N PHE A 82 -5.96 -5.46 13.23
CA PHE A 82 -4.64 -5.97 12.84
C PHE A 82 -4.73 -7.13 11.85
N VAL A 83 -5.78 -7.96 11.96
CA VAL A 83 -6.10 -9.01 10.96
C VAL A 83 -6.34 -8.38 9.59
N LEU A 84 -7.11 -7.29 9.54
CA LEU A 84 -7.38 -6.53 8.32
C LEU A 84 -6.09 -6.03 7.64
N ILE A 85 -5.14 -5.50 8.43
CA ILE A 85 -3.82 -5.08 7.94
C ILE A 85 -3.07 -6.26 7.33
N GLY A 86 -3.10 -7.43 7.99
CA GLY A 86 -2.47 -8.66 7.50
C GLY A 86 -3.04 -9.13 6.15
N LEU A 87 -4.36 -9.17 6.03
CA LEU A 87 -5.06 -9.53 4.78
C LEU A 87 -4.74 -8.56 3.64
N ALA A 88 -4.69 -7.27 3.94
CA ALA A 88 -4.32 -6.25 2.98
C ALA A 88 -2.85 -6.41 2.52
N ALA A 89 -1.93 -6.72 3.43
CA ALA A 89 -0.52 -6.92 3.11
C ALA A 89 -0.28 -8.16 2.24
N LYS A 90 -1.01 -9.25 2.48
CA LYS A 90 -1.02 -10.42 1.59
C LYS A 90 -1.41 -10.03 0.17
N THR A 91 -2.42 -9.19 0.03
CA THR A 91 -2.94 -8.78 -1.28
C THR A 91 -2.07 -7.73 -1.98
N LEU A 92 -1.54 -6.76 -1.22
CA LEU A 92 -0.74 -5.66 -1.73
C LEU A 92 0.67 -6.10 -2.13
N ALA A 93 1.27 -6.99 -1.32
CA ALA A 93 2.70 -7.25 -1.38
C ALA A 93 3.07 -8.75 -1.33
N GLY A 94 2.09 -9.65 -1.22
CA GLY A 94 2.34 -11.09 -1.11
C GLY A 94 2.97 -11.50 0.23
N ALA A 95 2.87 -10.66 1.26
CA ALA A 95 3.37 -10.97 2.59
C ALA A 95 2.46 -11.99 3.31
N GLY A 96 3.01 -12.75 4.28
CA GLY A 96 2.20 -13.63 5.13
C GLY A 96 1.27 -12.82 6.02
N ALA A 97 -0.05 -13.06 5.94
CA ALA A 97 -1.04 -12.27 6.67
C ALA A 97 -0.81 -12.31 8.19
N ASP A 98 -0.66 -13.50 8.77
CA ASP A 98 -0.45 -13.71 10.21
C ASP A 98 0.85 -13.04 10.70
N GLN A 99 1.91 -13.08 9.88
CA GLN A 99 3.18 -12.43 10.21
C GLN A 99 3.03 -10.90 10.26
N VAL A 100 2.25 -10.33 9.34
CA VAL A 100 2.00 -8.89 9.31
C VAL A 100 1.01 -8.48 10.42
N GLU A 101 0.02 -9.31 10.75
CA GLU A 101 -0.86 -9.09 11.91
C GLU A 101 -0.05 -8.97 13.20
N ILE A 102 0.80 -9.97 13.50
CA ILE A 102 1.65 -9.98 14.68
C ILE A 102 2.60 -8.77 14.68
N LEU A 103 3.19 -8.45 13.52
CA LEU A 103 4.03 -7.26 13.38
C LEU A 103 3.25 -5.98 13.69
N ALA A 104 2.02 -5.84 13.18
CA ALA A 104 1.20 -4.67 13.39
C ALA A 104 0.85 -4.47 14.86
N MET A 105 0.47 -5.54 15.56
CA MET A 105 0.21 -5.52 17.01
C MET A 105 1.46 -5.08 17.78
N ASN A 106 2.62 -5.67 17.48
CA ASN A 106 3.88 -5.35 18.16
C ASN A 106 4.32 -3.89 17.92
N LEU A 107 4.23 -3.41 16.67
CA LEU A 107 4.59 -2.03 16.33
C LEU A 107 3.64 -1.02 16.98
N HIS A 108 2.34 -1.32 16.99
CA HIS A 108 1.35 -0.47 17.67
C HIS A 108 1.64 -0.37 19.16
N GLN A 109 1.86 -1.49 19.84
CA GLN A 109 2.17 -1.49 21.26
C GLN A 109 3.49 -0.75 21.56
N ALA A 110 4.52 -0.97 20.75
CA ALA A 110 5.77 -0.23 20.88
C ALA A 110 5.59 1.27 20.63
N ALA A 111 4.71 1.67 19.72
CA ALA A 111 4.41 3.08 19.45
C ALA A 111 3.70 3.74 20.63
N LEU A 112 2.74 3.04 21.25
CA LEU A 112 2.08 3.51 22.46
C LEU A 112 3.07 3.67 23.63
N LEU A 113 3.95 2.69 23.83
CA LEU A 113 4.93 2.71 24.93
C LEU A 113 6.00 3.80 24.76
N SER A 114 6.48 4.01 23.53
CA SER A 114 7.54 4.98 23.26
C SER A 114 7.03 6.40 23.00
N GLY A 115 5.73 6.57 22.74
CA GLY A 115 5.18 7.82 22.23
C GLY A 115 5.76 8.24 20.87
N ALA A 116 6.38 7.30 20.15
CA ALA A 116 7.10 7.56 18.92
C ALA A 116 6.70 6.57 17.81
N PRO A 117 6.69 6.98 16.54
CA PRO A 117 6.30 6.11 15.45
C PRO A 117 7.25 4.91 15.29
N GLN A 118 6.68 3.72 15.10
CA GLN A 118 7.43 2.48 14.97
C GLN A 118 7.35 1.94 13.55
N LEU A 119 8.49 1.43 13.05
CA LEU A 119 8.64 0.90 11.69
C LEU A 119 9.14 -0.53 11.77
N GLY A 120 8.49 -1.43 11.03
CA GLY A 120 8.90 -2.81 10.93
C GLY A 120 8.70 -3.38 9.53
N ARG A 121 9.22 -4.59 9.31
CA ARG A 121 9.16 -5.30 8.04
C ARG A 121 8.76 -6.74 8.25
N ALA A 122 7.91 -7.25 7.36
CA ALA A 122 7.58 -8.67 7.27
C ALA A 122 7.56 -9.06 5.80
N ARG A 123 8.42 -10.00 5.40
CA ARG A 123 8.64 -10.53 4.03
C ARG A 123 7.81 -9.85 2.93
N GLY A 124 8.35 -8.79 2.34
CA GLY A 124 7.72 -8.10 1.21
C GLY A 124 6.81 -6.93 1.60
N ALA A 125 6.55 -6.70 2.88
CA ALA A 125 5.81 -5.54 3.39
C ALA A 125 6.64 -4.71 4.37
N VAL A 126 6.46 -3.39 4.31
CA VAL A 126 6.93 -2.44 5.31
C VAL A 126 5.69 -1.85 5.99
N LEU A 127 5.69 -1.83 7.32
CA LEU A 127 4.59 -1.33 8.12
C LEU A 127 5.11 -0.27 9.09
N ARG A 128 4.41 0.85 9.19
CA ARG A 128 4.67 1.91 10.16
C ARG A 128 3.41 2.18 10.95
N CYS A 129 3.48 2.19 12.28
CA CYS A 129 2.38 2.60 13.13
C CYS A 129 2.76 3.85 13.92
N GLU A 130 1.87 4.83 13.97
CA GLU A 130 2.05 6.07 14.72
C GLU A 130 1.47 5.91 16.14
N PRO A 131 1.97 6.64 17.14
CA PRO A 131 1.31 6.76 18.43
C PRO A 131 -0.04 7.47 18.25
N GLY A 132 -1.09 7.00 18.94
CA GLY A 132 -2.46 7.48 18.77
C GLY A 132 -2.77 8.87 19.34
N ASP A 133 -1.75 9.55 19.87
CA ASP A 133 -1.87 10.88 20.50
C ASP A 133 -0.88 11.84 19.83
N HIS A 134 -1.38 12.94 19.25
CA HIS A 134 -0.56 14.12 18.99
C HIS A 134 -0.60 15.06 20.20
N LEU A 135 0.52 15.75 20.46
CA LEU A 135 0.69 16.69 21.58
C LEU A 135 -0.28 17.88 21.55
N ASP A 136 -1.05 18.04 20.48
CA ASP A 136 -2.07 19.08 20.29
C ASP A 136 -3.45 18.68 20.85
N GLY A 137 -3.60 17.48 21.43
CA GLY A 137 -4.86 17.00 21.99
C GLY A 137 -5.84 16.45 20.96
N SER A 138 -5.43 16.33 19.69
CA SER A 138 -6.22 15.63 18.67
C SER A 138 -6.03 14.13 18.84
N SER A 139 -6.99 13.47 19.50
CA SER A 139 -7.07 12.01 19.54
C SER A 139 -7.40 11.50 18.15
N GLU A 140 -6.38 11.07 17.43
CA GLU A 140 -6.52 10.56 16.06
C GLU A 140 -6.70 9.03 16.01
N GLY A 141 -6.65 8.37 17.18
CA GLY A 141 -6.74 6.93 17.36
C GLY A 141 -5.56 6.19 16.71
N ALA A 142 -5.64 4.87 16.54
CA ALA A 142 -4.54 4.13 15.94
C ALA A 142 -4.39 4.41 14.44
N LEU A 143 -3.16 4.66 13.97
CA LEU A 143 -2.83 4.89 12.57
C LEU A 143 -1.69 3.99 12.13
N CYS A 144 -1.93 3.13 11.13
CA CYS A 144 -0.88 2.32 10.52
C CYS A 144 -0.81 2.52 9.00
N ARG A 145 0.40 2.58 8.46
CA ARG A 145 0.73 2.77 7.04
C ARG A 145 1.48 1.56 6.53
N LEU A 146 0.97 0.97 5.46
CA LEU A 146 1.49 -0.25 4.85
C LEU A 146 2.00 0.04 3.44
N ALA A 147 3.15 -0.51 3.08
CA ALA A 147 3.68 -0.43 1.72
C ALA A 147 4.30 -1.76 1.31
N ALA A 148 4.33 -2.02 0.00
CA ALA A 148 5.15 -3.11 -0.53
C ALA A 148 6.65 -2.78 -0.36
N ASP A 149 7.41 -3.70 0.20
CA ASP A 149 8.86 -3.63 0.31
C ASP A 149 9.49 -3.92 -1.05
N ARG A 150 9.91 -2.85 -1.74
CA ARG A 150 10.52 -2.91 -3.07
C ARG A 150 12.02 -3.17 -3.05
N ARG A 151 12.58 -3.72 -1.97
CA ARG A 151 13.98 -4.18 -2.05
C ARG A 151 14.10 -5.11 -3.27
N PRO A 152 15.05 -4.86 -4.18
CA PRO A 152 15.27 -5.76 -5.30
C PRO A 152 15.46 -7.14 -4.70
N ARG A 153 14.57 -8.08 -5.01
CA ARG A 153 14.90 -9.49 -4.87
C ARG A 153 16.08 -9.67 -5.82
N LEU A 154 17.30 -9.59 -5.29
CA LEU A 154 18.48 -10.09 -5.98
C LEU A 154 18.11 -11.51 -6.36
N ARG A 155 17.75 -11.71 -7.63
CA ARG A 155 17.56 -13.02 -8.22
C ARG A 155 18.85 -13.77 -7.90
N HIS A 156 18.82 -14.65 -6.91
CA HIS A 156 19.76 -15.75 -6.79
C HIS A 156 19.42 -16.71 -7.93
N GLY A 157 19.67 -16.25 -9.17
CA GLY A 157 19.79 -17.10 -10.32
C GLY A 157 21.16 -17.74 -10.20
N ALA A 158 21.15 -19.02 -9.91
CA ALA A 158 22.31 -19.87 -9.90
C ALA A 158 23.19 -19.63 -11.14
N SER A 159 24.40 -19.14 -10.91
CA SER A 159 25.56 -19.42 -11.76
C SER A 159 26.66 -20.01 -10.86
N LEU A 160 26.33 -21.13 -10.25
CA LEU A 160 27.31 -22.11 -9.78
C LEU A 160 27.12 -23.32 -10.68
N PHE A 161 28.23 -23.85 -11.19
CA PHE A 161 28.38 -24.94 -12.17
C PHE A 161 28.49 -24.54 -13.65
N ALA A 162 29.68 -24.05 -14.01
CA ALA A 162 30.49 -24.62 -15.10
C ALA A 162 31.97 -24.22 -14.86
N SER A 163 32.64 -24.98 -13.99
CA SER A 163 34.09 -24.98 -13.84
C SER A 163 34.75 -25.73 -14.99
N SER A 164 35.69 -25.06 -15.66
CA SER A 164 37.01 -25.52 -16.14
C SER A 164 37.19 -26.95 -16.69
N ASP A 165 37.59 -27.04 -17.96
CA ASP A 165 38.64 -27.93 -18.49
C ASP A 165 39.11 -27.33 -19.83
N ALA A 166 40.30 -26.75 -19.98
CA ALA A 166 41.61 -27.39 -20.11
C ALA A 166 41.82 -28.19 -21.44
N ARG A 167 42.05 -27.48 -22.55
CA ARG A 167 43.21 -27.65 -23.47
C ARG A 167 43.10 -26.74 -24.69
#